data_AF-A0A9D1DVP6-F1
#
_entry.id   AF-A0A9D1DVP6-F1
#
_cell.length_a   1.000
_cell.length_b   1.000
_cell.length_c   1.000
_cell.angle_alpha   90.00
_cell.angle_beta   90.00
_cell.angle_gamma   90.00
#
_symmetry.space_group_name_H-M   'P 1'
#
loop_
_entity.id
_entity.type
_entity.pdbx_description
1 polymer ?
#
loop_
_entity_poly.entity_id
_entity_poly.type
_entity_poly.pdbx_seq_one_letter_code
_entity_poly.pdbx_strand_id
1 'polypeptide(L)'
;MKCGVVSIMGRPNVGKSTLLNAILNMKLAITTDKAGTTRNIIEGIYQDDEAQIVFIDTPGIHKPMNKLGSVLNKKAYQNIDNADIILLLIDVNSGIGKGDKFVLNKIKENKDAKVFLILNKIDKVGSEKLLKVIDEAKSLYDFDEIIPISALKKKAIDDLIKTLKKYLPLDEAIFTNDELTNVSVKFIMGEFVREKIMMLTKQEIPHSVTCYVENFEEYDDLVHIQVLIVVDKESLKKIIIGKNGNMLKRIGILARNDMEEFLGKKVFLETHVKVIENWRDKEKYLIELGIDSKDE
;
A
#
# COMPACT_ATOMS: atom_id res chain seq x y z
N MET A 1 23.54 -14.64 1.56
CA MET A 1 23.26 -13.61 0.52
C MET A 1 23.01 -12.29 1.23
N LYS A 2 22.77 -11.17 0.54
CA LYS A 2 22.31 -9.96 1.25
C LYS A 2 20.83 -10.09 1.57
N CYS A 3 20.44 -9.93 2.82
CA CYS A 3 19.05 -10.17 3.22
C CYS A 3 18.62 -9.13 4.26
N GLY A 4 17.36 -8.71 4.20
CA GLY A 4 16.80 -7.87 5.25
C GLY A 4 15.46 -7.24 4.90
N VAL A 5 14.94 -6.50 5.87
CA VAL A 5 13.61 -5.90 5.88
C VAL A 5 13.70 -4.40 5.61
N VAL A 6 12.93 -3.93 4.63
CA VAL A 6 12.89 -2.53 4.20
C VAL A 6 11.49 -1.96 4.37
N SER A 7 11.34 -1.00 5.27
CA SER A 7 10.03 -0.44 5.63
C SER A 7 9.73 0.84 4.85
N ILE A 8 8.64 0.84 4.08
CA ILE A 8 8.23 1.99 3.26
C ILE A 8 7.31 2.90 4.08
N MET A 9 7.81 4.09 4.41
CA MET A 9 7.17 5.04 5.31
C MET A 9 6.87 6.37 4.62
N GLY A 10 5.90 7.10 5.18
CA GLY A 10 5.51 8.42 4.70
C GLY A 10 4.02 8.69 4.83
N ARG A 11 3.64 9.96 4.74
CA ARG A 11 2.24 10.37 4.85
C ARG A 11 1.37 9.77 3.73
N PRO A 12 0.03 9.80 3.84
CA PRO A 12 -0.84 9.34 2.76
C PRO A 12 -0.52 10.00 1.41
N ASN A 13 -0.71 9.25 0.32
CA ASN A 13 -0.59 9.71 -1.08
C ASN A 13 0.81 10.09 -1.60
N VAL A 14 1.89 9.84 -0.85
CA VAL A 14 3.28 10.05 -1.33
C VAL A 14 3.74 9.02 -2.37
N GLY A 15 3.00 7.91 -2.52
CA GLY A 15 3.25 6.88 -3.54
C GLY A 15 3.96 5.62 -3.03
N LYS A 16 3.76 5.24 -1.76
CA LYS A 16 4.34 4.03 -1.14
C LYS A 16 3.98 2.75 -1.89
N SER A 17 2.70 2.45 -2.04
CA SER A 17 2.19 1.30 -2.80
C SER A 17 2.60 1.33 -4.27
N THR A 18 2.71 2.53 -4.87
CA THR A 18 3.22 2.67 -6.25
C THR A 18 4.69 2.29 -6.34
N LEU A 19 5.50 2.63 -5.33
CA LEU A 19 6.90 2.23 -5.26
C LEU A 19 7.01 0.70 -5.10
N LEU A 20 6.24 0.12 -4.18
CA LEU A 20 6.21 -1.34 -3.99
C LEU A 20 5.90 -2.08 -5.30
N ASN A 21 4.82 -1.68 -5.97
CA ASN A 21 4.44 -2.29 -7.25
C ASN A 21 5.49 -2.09 -8.34
N ALA A 22 6.19 -0.96 -8.34
CA ALA A 22 7.26 -0.68 -9.30
C ALA A 22 8.48 -1.57 -9.07
N ILE A 23 8.86 -1.79 -7.80
CA ILE A 23 9.98 -2.67 -7.41
C ILE A 23 9.71 -4.11 -7.84
N LEU A 24 8.50 -4.61 -7.58
CA LEU A 24 8.14 -6.01 -7.84
C LEU A 24 7.66 -6.25 -9.27
N ASN A 25 7.55 -5.18 -10.07
CA ASN A 25 6.97 -5.22 -11.41
C ASN A 25 5.58 -5.87 -11.45
N MET A 26 4.80 -5.75 -10.37
CA MET A 26 3.53 -6.43 -10.17
C MET A 26 2.58 -5.54 -9.36
N LYS A 27 1.28 -5.60 -9.64
CA LYS A 27 0.27 -4.80 -8.94
C LYS A 27 -0.25 -5.51 -7.68
N LEU A 28 0.56 -5.54 -6.63
CA LEU A 28 0.19 -6.16 -5.34
C LEU A 28 -0.64 -5.24 -4.44
N ALA A 29 -0.28 -3.96 -4.38
CA ALA A 29 -0.93 -2.98 -3.51
C ALA A 29 -1.77 -2.01 -4.33
N ILE A 30 -2.98 -1.69 -3.87
CA ILE A 30 -3.85 -0.77 -4.60
C ILE A 30 -3.34 0.66 -4.55
N THR A 31 -3.64 1.43 -5.59
CA THR A 31 -3.17 2.80 -5.73
C THR A 31 -4.32 3.74 -6.10
N THR A 32 -4.49 4.82 -5.34
CA THR A 32 -5.46 5.87 -5.64
C THR A 32 -4.99 7.21 -5.06
N ASP A 33 -5.56 8.31 -5.56
CA ASP A 33 -5.34 9.66 -5.06
C ASP A 33 -6.04 9.92 -3.72
N LYS A 34 -6.88 8.99 -3.25
CA LYS A 34 -7.57 9.07 -1.97
C LYS A 34 -6.64 8.67 -0.81
N ALA A 35 -6.69 9.43 0.27
CA ALA A 35 -5.97 9.07 1.50
C ALA A 35 -6.52 7.77 2.11
N GLY A 36 -5.70 7.09 2.92
CA GLY A 36 -6.13 5.86 3.61
C GLY A 36 -6.34 4.65 2.69
N THR A 37 -5.61 4.61 1.59
CA THR A 37 -5.63 3.53 0.59
C THR A 37 -5.11 2.22 1.17
N THR A 38 -3.88 2.18 1.68
CA THR A 38 -3.30 1.01 2.35
C THR A 38 -3.86 0.88 3.76
N ARG A 39 -4.49 -0.26 4.07
CA ARG A 39 -5.05 -0.60 5.40
C ARG A 39 -4.50 -1.90 5.98
N ASN A 40 -3.74 -2.65 5.19
CA ASN A 40 -3.08 -3.86 5.64
C ASN A 40 -1.57 -3.68 5.42
N ILE A 41 -0.77 -4.37 6.21
CA ILE A 41 0.65 -4.48 5.95
C ILE A 41 0.81 -5.44 4.77
N ILE A 42 1.40 -4.96 3.69
CA ILE A 42 1.70 -5.77 2.51
C ILE A 42 3.21 -5.94 2.45
N GLU A 43 3.65 -7.18 2.52
CA GLU A 43 5.04 -7.55 2.31
C GLU A 43 5.23 -7.89 0.83
N GLY A 44 6.27 -7.35 0.23
CA GLY A 44 6.66 -7.64 -1.14
C GLY A 44 8.09 -8.10 -1.18
N ILE A 45 8.31 -9.29 -1.70
CA ILE A 45 9.61 -9.96 -1.67
C ILE A 45 10.28 -9.72 -3.02
N TYR A 46 11.36 -8.95 -3.00
CA TYR A 46 12.26 -8.82 -4.14
C TYR A 46 13.41 -9.80 -3.96
N GLN A 47 13.70 -10.60 -4.98
CA GLN A 47 14.80 -11.56 -4.92
C GLN A 47 15.56 -11.63 -6.24
N ASP A 48 16.88 -11.63 -6.14
CA ASP A 48 17.80 -12.00 -7.21
C ASP A 48 19.00 -12.79 -6.66
N ASP A 49 19.98 -13.09 -7.52
CA ASP A 49 21.15 -13.90 -7.18
C ASP A 49 22.01 -13.31 -6.03
N GLU A 50 21.91 -12.00 -5.78
CA GLU A 50 22.73 -11.31 -4.78
C GLU A 50 21.99 -11.04 -3.47
N ALA A 51 20.66 -10.82 -3.54
CA ALA A 51 19.90 -10.36 -2.40
C ALA A 51 18.43 -10.80 -2.36
N GLN A 52 17.90 -10.91 -1.14
CA GLN A 52 16.47 -10.97 -0.85
C GLN A 52 16.10 -9.75 -0.02
N ILE A 53 15.12 -8.97 -0.47
CA ILE A 53 14.68 -7.74 0.21
C ILE A 53 13.19 -7.83 0.45
N VAL A 54 12.80 -7.82 1.73
CA VAL A 54 11.39 -7.85 2.13
C VAL A 54 10.92 -6.41 2.31
N PHE A 55 10.18 -5.90 1.33
CA PHE A 55 9.59 -4.56 1.39
C PHE A 55 8.27 -4.58 2.14
N ILE A 56 8.13 -3.71 3.13
CA ILE A 56 6.90 -3.57 3.90
C ILE A 56 6.18 -2.27 3.49
N ASP A 57 5.08 -2.38 2.74
CA ASP A 57 4.18 -1.23 2.50
C ASP A 57 3.25 -1.06 3.70
N THR A 58 3.31 0.13 4.29
CA THR A 58 2.56 0.45 5.50
C THR A 58 1.42 1.44 5.23
N PRO A 59 0.33 1.38 6.02
CA PRO A 59 -0.67 2.45 6.04
C PRO A 59 -0.02 3.82 6.23
N GLY A 60 -0.52 4.84 5.52
CA GLY A 60 0.01 6.19 5.68
C GLY A 60 -0.21 6.72 7.10
N ILE A 61 0.88 7.02 7.80
CA ILE A 61 0.84 7.52 9.18
C ILE A 61 0.25 8.93 9.21
N HIS A 62 -0.76 9.13 10.07
CA HIS A 62 -1.41 10.43 10.32
C HIS A 62 -2.14 10.42 11.67
N LYS A 63 -2.59 11.57 12.18
CA LYS A 63 -3.37 11.61 13.43
C LYS A 63 -4.67 10.80 13.26
N PRO A 64 -4.92 9.77 14.11
CA PRO A 64 -6.08 8.89 13.92
C PRO A 64 -7.38 9.63 14.27
N MET A 65 -8.45 9.35 13.51
CA MET A 65 -9.78 9.90 13.76
C MET A 65 -10.81 8.85 14.23
N ASN A 66 -10.46 7.56 14.17
CA ASN A 66 -11.30 6.43 14.58
C ASN A 66 -10.42 5.23 15.01
N LYS A 67 -11.05 4.15 15.48
CA LYS A 67 -10.33 2.96 15.96
C LYS A 67 -9.47 2.32 14.87
N LEU A 68 -10.00 2.21 13.65
CA LEU A 68 -9.24 1.78 12.46
C LEU A 68 -7.94 2.56 12.32
N GLY A 69 -7.98 3.90 12.30
CA GLY A 69 -6.78 4.73 12.17
C GLY A 69 -5.76 4.48 13.28
N SER A 70 -6.21 4.26 14.52
CA SER A 70 -5.33 3.94 15.64
C SER A 70 -4.64 2.58 15.46
N VAL A 71 -5.37 1.55 15.01
CA VAL A 71 -4.83 0.22 14.70
C VAL A 71 -3.80 0.30 13.57
N LEU A 72 -4.13 1.03 12.49
CA LEU A 72 -3.23 1.22 11.34
C LEU A 72 -1.92 1.90 11.74
N ASN A 73 -1.98 2.92 12.61
CA ASN A 73 -0.77 3.57 13.11
C ASN A 73 0.07 2.63 13.99
N LYS A 74 -0.55 1.85 14.89
CA LYS A 74 0.17 0.88 15.74
C LYS A 74 0.97 -0.10 14.88
N LYS A 75 0.32 -0.66 13.85
CA LYS A 75 0.93 -1.56 12.86
C LYS A 75 2.10 -0.91 12.12
N ALA A 76 1.92 0.33 11.65
CA ALA A 76 3.00 1.06 11.01
C ALA A 76 4.20 1.30 11.95
N TYR A 77 3.97 1.57 13.23
CA TYR A 77 5.06 1.79 14.20
C TYR A 77 5.82 0.50 14.53
N GLN A 78 5.14 -0.64 14.70
CA GLN A 78 5.83 -1.93 14.90
C GLN A 78 6.80 -2.25 13.75
N ASN A 79 6.45 -1.89 12.52
CA ASN A 79 7.31 -2.09 11.35
C ASN A 79 8.48 -1.09 11.25
N ILE A 80 8.50 -0.02 12.05
CA ILE A 80 9.68 0.85 12.16
C ILE A 80 10.73 0.15 13.03
N ASP A 81 10.30 -0.52 14.09
CA ASP A 81 11.21 -1.11 15.08
C ASP A 81 11.95 -2.35 14.52
N ASN A 82 11.34 -3.07 13.59
CA ASN A 82 11.88 -4.33 13.03
C ASN A 82 12.59 -4.17 11.67
N ALA A 83 12.81 -2.95 11.19
CA ALA A 83 13.37 -2.72 9.85
C ALA A 83 14.87 -2.44 9.87
N ASP A 84 15.62 -3.11 8.99
CA ASP A 84 17.05 -2.82 8.75
C ASP A 84 17.21 -1.43 8.10
N ILE A 85 16.33 -1.12 7.14
CA ILE A 85 16.34 0.15 6.41
C ILE A 85 14.91 0.72 6.34
N ILE A 86 14.77 2.01 6.63
CA ILE A 86 13.52 2.76 6.52
C ILE A 86 13.60 3.67 5.29
N LEU A 87 12.65 3.51 4.37
CA LEU A 87 12.45 4.43 3.25
C LEU A 87 11.44 5.51 3.63
N LEU A 88 11.89 6.72 3.92
CA LEU A 88 10.99 7.86 4.09
C LEU A 88 10.64 8.46 2.72
N LEU A 89 9.41 8.24 2.25
CA LEU A 89 8.93 8.79 0.98
C LEU A 89 8.30 10.18 1.17
N ILE A 90 8.76 11.12 0.33
CA ILE A 90 8.19 12.47 0.22
C ILE A 90 7.76 12.74 -1.22
N ASP A 91 6.59 13.35 -1.39
CA ASP A 91 6.13 13.87 -2.68
C ASP A 91 6.81 15.23 -2.96
N VAL A 92 7.78 15.24 -3.88
CA VAL A 92 8.53 16.46 -4.24
C VAL A 92 7.63 17.55 -4.79
N ASN A 93 6.54 17.18 -5.48
CA ASN A 93 5.61 18.17 -6.01
C ASN A 93 4.85 18.89 -4.88
N SER A 94 4.55 18.19 -3.80
CA SER A 94 3.88 18.78 -2.64
C SER A 94 4.84 19.48 -1.67
N GLY A 95 6.15 19.22 -1.77
CA GLY A 95 7.15 19.70 -0.82
C GLY A 95 7.08 19.02 0.54
N ILE A 96 7.97 19.40 1.45
CA ILE A 96 8.05 18.86 2.81
C ILE A 96 7.00 19.54 3.70
N GLY A 97 5.98 18.79 4.08
CA GLY A 97 4.88 19.27 4.91
C GLY A 97 4.96 18.83 6.37
N LYS A 98 3.97 19.27 7.16
CA LYS A 98 3.81 18.86 8.56
C LYS A 98 3.66 17.34 8.72
N GLY A 99 2.99 16.67 7.77
CA GLY A 99 2.83 15.21 7.79
C GLY A 99 4.16 14.48 7.59
N ASP A 100 5.04 14.99 6.72
CA ASP A 100 6.36 14.41 6.49
C ASP A 100 7.24 14.57 7.75
N LYS A 101 7.20 15.75 8.37
CA LYS A 101 7.88 16.03 9.65
C LYS A 101 7.35 15.15 10.80
N PHE A 102 6.05 14.86 10.82
CA PHE A 102 5.45 13.95 11.81
C PHE A 102 6.01 12.53 11.69
N VAL A 103 6.07 11.99 10.46
CA VAL A 103 6.64 10.66 10.21
C VAL A 103 8.13 10.64 10.57
N LEU A 104 8.88 11.66 10.15
CA LEU A 104 10.31 11.77 10.46
C LEU A 104 10.58 11.81 11.97
N ASN A 105 9.76 12.54 12.75
CA ASN A 105 9.92 12.58 14.20
C ASN A 105 9.72 11.20 14.83
N LYS A 106 8.83 10.36 14.29
CA LYS A 106 8.66 8.99 14.77
C LYS A 106 9.84 8.12 14.37
N ILE A 107 10.35 8.26 13.14
CA ILE A 107 11.55 7.53 12.69
C ILE A 107 12.75 7.85 13.59
N LYS A 108 12.92 9.11 14.01
CA LYS A 108 13.98 9.54 14.94
C LYS A 108 13.96 8.83 16.30
N GLU A 109 12.85 8.20 16.68
CA GLU A 109 12.76 7.42 17.92
C GLU A 109 13.48 6.06 17.79
N ASN A 110 13.59 5.50 16.57
CA ASN A 110 14.42 4.34 16.28
C ASN A 110 15.81 4.81 15.82
N LYS A 111 16.83 4.60 16.65
CA LYS A 111 18.20 5.06 16.38
C LYS A 111 19.07 4.07 15.61
N ASP A 112 18.62 2.82 15.50
CA ASP A 112 19.44 1.73 14.99
C ASP A 112 19.19 1.50 13.49
N ALA A 113 18.00 1.84 12.99
CA ALA A 113 17.64 1.69 11.59
C ALA A 113 18.30 2.74 10.68
N LYS A 114 18.78 2.28 9.51
CA LYS A 114 19.25 3.15 8.43
C LYS A 114 18.08 3.88 7.80
N VAL A 115 18.22 5.16 7.46
CA VAL A 115 17.09 5.96 6.93
C VAL A 115 17.45 6.57 5.59
N PHE A 116 16.74 6.14 4.55
CA PHE A 116 16.88 6.65 3.20
C PHE A 116 15.72 7.59 2.91
N LEU A 117 16.04 8.78 2.42
CA LEU A 117 15.04 9.71 1.93
C LEU A 117 14.74 9.44 0.46
N ILE A 118 13.50 9.09 0.16
CA ILE A 118 13.03 8.83 -1.20
C ILE A 118 12.18 9.99 -1.67
N LEU A 119 12.72 10.77 -2.60
CA LEU A 119 12.07 11.93 -3.19
C LEU A 119 11.27 11.50 -4.42
N ASN A 120 9.99 11.20 -4.23
CA ASN A 120 9.13 10.62 -5.27
C ASN A 120 8.41 11.68 -6.13
N LYS A 121 7.89 11.24 -7.28
CA LYS A 121 7.14 12.04 -8.27
C LYS A 121 7.98 13.13 -8.94
N ILE A 122 9.28 12.86 -9.16
CA ILE A 122 10.17 13.79 -9.88
C ILE A 122 9.72 14.08 -11.31
N ASP A 123 8.87 13.23 -11.90
CA ASP A 123 8.24 13.45 -13.21
C ASP A 123 7.30 14.67 -13.25
N LYS A 124 6.93 15.23 -12.08
CA LYS A 124 6.02 16.37 -11.98
C LYS A 124 6.72 17.70 -11.69
N VAL A 125 8.05 17.72 -11.56
CA VAL A 125 8.80 18.92 -11.14
C VAL A 125 10.06 19.12 -11.97
N GLY A 126 10.51 20.36 -12.09
CA GLY A 126 11.82 20.70 -12.66
C GLY A 126 12.95 20.60 -11.64
N SER A 127 14.19 20.62 -12.13
CA SER A 127 15.41 20.46 -11.32
C SER A 127 15.54 21.48 -10.18
N GLU A 128 15.14 22.74 -10.40
CA GLU A 128 15.22 23.78 -9.38
C GLU A 128 14.39 23.46 -8.13
N LYS A 129 13.16 22.97 -8.33
CA LYS A 129 12.29 22.58 -7.21
C LYS A 129 12.81 21.34 -6.49
N LEU A 130 13.35 20.37 -7.24
CA LEU A 130 13.96 19.18 -6.65
C LEU A 130 15.16 19.55 -5.76
N LEU A 131 16.07 20.40 -6.25
CA LEU A 131 17.24 20.86 -5.48
C LEU A 131 16.83 21.56 -4.18
N LYS A 132 15.84 22.46 -4.22
CA LYS A 132 15.30 23.12 -3.02
C LYS A 132 14.79 22.13 -1.98
N VAL A 133 14.09 21.07 -2.41
CA VAL A 133 13.58 20.03 -1.50
C VAL A 133 14.72 19.19 -0.92
N ILE A 134 15.77 18.90 -1.70
CA ILE A 134 16.98 18.21 -1.20
C ILE A 134 17.66 19.04 -0.11
N ASP A 135 17.86 20.34 -0.36
CA ASP A 135 18.51 21.23 0.60
C ASP A 135 17.70 21.39 1.89
N GLU A 136 16.37 21.55 1.79
CA GLU A 136 15.49 21.56 2.95
C GLU A 136 15.59 20.22 3.72
N ALA A 137 15.56 19.09 3.02
CA ALA A 137 15.60 17.79 3.68
C ALA A 137 16.90 17.53 4.45
N LYS A 138 18.06 17.90 3.88
CA LYS A 138 19.36 17.79 4.55
C LYS A 138 19.43 18.57 5.86
N SER A 139 18.64 19.63 6.01
CA SER A 139 18.57 20.40 7.26
C SER A 139 17.71 19.74 8.35
N LEU A 140 16.86 18.77 7.99
CA LEU A 140 15.89 18.16 8.92
C LEU A 140 16.41 16.90 9.61
N TYR A 141 17.26 16.15 8.93
CA TYR A 141 17.82 14.88 9.39
C TYR A 141 19.04 14.49 8.57
N ASP A 142 19.94 13.73 9.20
CA ASP A 142 21.12 13.14 8.57
C ASP A 142 20.74 11.79 7.96
N PHE A 143 20.23 11.83 6.72
CA PHE A 143 19.83 10.63 6.00
C PHE A 143 21.05 9.89 5.48
N ASP A 144 21.07 8.56 5.58
CA ASP A 144 22.15 7.73 5.03
C ASP A 144 22.22 7.87 3.49
N GLU A 145 21.07 8.04 2.84
CA GLU A 145 20.94 8.23 1.39
C GLU A 145 19.77 9.17 1.04
N ILE A 146 19.91 9.93 -0.05
CA ILE A 146 18.83 10.75 -0.63
C ILE A 146 18.67 10.40 -2.11
N ILE A 147 17.57 9.74 -2.45
CA ILE A 147 17.37 9.15 -3.79
C ILE A 147 16.10 9.73 -4.44
N PRO A 148 16.23 10.56 -5.49
CA PRO A 148 15.10 11.03 -6.27
C PRO A 148 14.59 9.97 -7.27
N ILE A 149 13.29 9.66 -7.22
CA ILE A 149 12.68 8.62 -8.06
C ILE A 149 11.37 9.09 -8.70
N SER A 150 10.95 8.37 -9.74
CA SER A 150 9.54 8.34 -10.13
C SER A 150 9.06 6.90 -10.08
N ALA A 151 8.32 6.55 -9.02
CA ALA A 151 7.70 5.23 -8.90
C ALA A 151 6.75 4.95 -10.07
N LEU A 152 5.96 5.96 -10.47
CA LEU A 152 5.00 5.84 -11.57
C LEU A 152 5.68 5.57 -12.93
N LYS A 153 6.84 6.20 -13.17
CA LYS A 153 7.60 6.03 -14.42
C LYS A 153 8.73 4.99 -14.30
N LYS A 154 8.80 4.27 -13.18
CA LYS A 154 9.87 3.32 -12.85
C LYS A 154 11.28 3.90 -13.04
N LYS A 155 11.47 5.19 -12.75
CA LYS A 155 12.76 5.88 -12.88
C LYS A 155 13.56 5.76 -11.59
N ALA A 156 14.82 5.34 -11.70
CA ALA A 156 15.77 5.16 -10.61
C ALA A 156 15.37 4.10 -9.55
N ILE A 157 14.53 3.13 -9.95
CA ILE A 157 14.17 1.99 -9.08
C ILE A 157 15.35 1.03 -8.96
N ASP A 158 16.02 0.70 -10.06
CA ASP A 158 17.20 -0.17 -10.03
C ASP A 158 18.34 0.45 -9.20
N ASP A 159 18.51 1.77 -9.27
CA ASP A 159 19.49 2.48 -8.46
C ASP A 159 19.16 2.41 -6.96
N LEU A 160 17.87 2.55 -6.60
CA LEU A 160 17.40 2.34 -5.24
C LEU A 160 17.72 0.92 -4.75
N ILE A 161 17.41 -0.12 -5.54
CA ILE A 161 17.70 -1.51 -5.18
C ILE A 161 19.20 -1.74 -5.01
N LYS A 162 20.02 -1.28 -5.96
CA LYS A 162 21.48 -1.39 -5.89
C LYS A 162 22.04 -0.70 -4.64
N THR A 163 21.50 0.45 -4.26
CA THR A 163 21.93 1.15 -3.05
C THR A 163 21.49 0.42 -1.79
N LEU A 164 20.23 -0.05 -1.72
CA LEU A 164 19.73 -0.87 -0.59
C LEU A 164 20.64 -2.07 -0.33
N LYS A 165 21.00 -2.82 -1.39
CA LYS A 165 21.93 -3.95 -1.27
C LYS A 165 23.25 -3.58 -0.58
N LYS A 166 23.76 -2.36 -0.69
CA LYS A 166 25.04 -1.99 -0.04
C LYS A 166 24.94 -1.93 1.48
N TYR A 167 23.74 -1.72 2.01
CA TYR A 167 23.48 -1.52 3.44
C TYR A 167 22.87 -2.76 4.10
N LEU A 168 22.28 -3.68 3.34
CA LEU A 168 21.73 -4.91 3.87
C LEU A 168 22.82 -5.84 4.42
N PRO A 169 22.58 -6.49 5.58
CA PRO A 169 23.51 -7.45 6.15
C PRO A 169 23.63 -8.71 5.29
N LEU A 170 24.71 -9.46 5.52
CA LEU A 170 24.80 -10.84 5.03
C LEU A 170 24.02 -11.73 5.99
N ASP A 171 22.98 -12.38 5.47
CA ASP A 171 22.14 -13.28 6.26
C ASP A 171 21.59 -14.42 5.38
N GLU A 172 20.90 -15.36 6.02
CA GLU A 172 20.07 -16.37 5.38
C GLU A 172 18.80 -15.71 4.78
N ALA A 173 18.23 -16.35 3.77
CA ALA A 173 16.99 -15.89 3.17
C ALA A 173 15.85 -16.04 4.18
N ILE A 174 15.06 -14.97 4.39
CA ILE A 174 13.88 -14.99 5.27
C ILE A 174 12.82 -15.93 4.68
N PHE A 175 12.63 -15.87 3.37
CA PHE A 175 11.71 -16.72 2.62
C PHE A 175 12.49 -17.71 1.75
N THR A 176 12.16 -18.99 1.84
CA THR A 176 12.84 -20.07 1.11
C THR A 176 12.04 -20.60 -0.08
N ASN A 177 10.77 -20.20 -0.20
CA ASN A 177 9.87 -20.53 -1.30
C ASN A 177 9.85 -19.39 -2.33
N ASP A 178 9.30 -19.65 -3.52
CA ASP A 178 9.04 -18.65 -4.58
C ASP A 178 7.90 -17.66 -4.22
N GLU A 179 7.71 -17.37 -2.92
CA GLU A 179 6.71 -16.45 -2.42
C GLU A 179 7.11 -15.01 -2.77
N LEU A 180 6.21 -14.27 -3.41
CA LEU A 180 6.42 -12.87 -3.76
C LEU A 180 5.79 -11.91 -2.74
N THR A 181 4.91 -12.40 -1.87
CA THR A 181 4.14 -11.58 -0.92
C THR A 181 3.48 -12.43 0.17
N ASN A 182 3.18 -11.80 1.31
CA ASN A 182 2.42 -12.42 2.40
C ASN A 182 0.89 -12.43 2.17
N VAL A 183 0.37 -11.69 1.18
CA VAL A 183 -1.07 -11.60 0.95
C VAL A 183 -1.58 -12.67 -0.03
N SER A 184 -2.75 -13.23 0.26
CA SER A 184 -3.39 -14.21 -0.63
C SER A 184 -3.90 -13.57 -1.92
N VAL A 185 -4.01 -14.36 -2.99
CA VAL A 185 -4.65 -13.93 -4.25
C VAL A 185 -6.07 -13.40 -3.98
N LYS A 186 -6.85 -14.08 -3.13
CA LYS A 186 -8.20 -13.64 -2.72
C LYS A 186 -8.20 -12.23 -2.15
N PHE A 187 -7.21 -11.88 -1.34
CA PHE A 187 -7.06 -10.53 -0.81
C PHE A 187 -6.85 -9.51 -1.93
N ILE A 188 -5.93 -9.77 -2.86
CA ILE A 188 -5.63 -8.90 -4.00
C ILE A 188 -6.90 -8.68 -4.86
N MET A 189 -7.68 -9.73 -5.10
CA MET A 189 -8.94 -9.63 -5.86
C MET A 189 -9.96 -8.71 -5.16
N GLY A 190 -10.13 -8.84 -3.85
CA GLY A 190 -10.98 -7.94 -3.07
C GLY A 190 -10.50 -6.49 -3.14
N GLU A 191 -9.19 -6.30 -3.06
CA GLU A 191 -8.54 -5.00 -3.15
C GLU A 191 -8.75 -4.33 -4.52
N PHE A 192 -8.71 -5.07 -5.64
CA PHE A 192 -9.03 -4.49 -6.95
C PHE A 192 -10.44 -3.90 -7.00
N VAL A 193 -11.43 -4.58 -6.42
CA VAL A 193 -12.80 -4.03 -6.31
C VAL A 193 -12.79 -2.76 -5.45
N ARG A 194 -12.11 -2.79 -4.30
CA ARG A 194 -12.02 -1.62 -3.41
C ARG A 194 -11.36 -0.44 -4.09
N GLU A 195 -10.28 -0.65 -4.85
CA GLU A 195 -9.60 0.39 -5.61
C GLU A 195 -10.57 1.11 -6.56
N LYS A 196 -11.38 0.35 -7.31
CA LYS A 196 -12.34 0.94 -8.25
C LYS A 196 -13.45 1.70 -7.54
N ILE A 197 -13.90 1.24 -6.37
CA ILE A 197 -14.82 2.00 -5.53
C ILE A 197 -14.19 3.32 -5.10
N MET A 198 -12.95 3.29 -4.59
CA MET A 198 -12.25 4.50 -4.15
C MET A 198 -12.02 5.50 -5.29
N MET A 199 -11.75 5.00 -6.50
CA MET A 199 -11.55 5.81 -7.69
C MET A 199 -12.85 6.46 -8.19
N LEU A 200 -13.95 5.72 -8.19
CA LEU A 200 -15.23 6.16 -8.76
C LEU A 200 -16.11 6.94 -7.76
N THR A 201 -15.77 6.91 -6.47
CA THR A 201 -16.54 7.57 -5.42
C THR A 201 -15.76 8.72 -4.79
N LYS A 202 -16.47 9.56 -4.03
CA LYS A 202 -15.93 10.76 -3.37
C LYS A 202 -16.42 10.83 -1.93
N GLN A 203 -15.96 11.86 -1.22
CA GLN A 203 -16.39 12.18 0.14
C GLN A 203 -16.10 11.00 1.09
N GLU A 204 -17.09 10.57 1.86
CA GLU A 204 -16.93 9.56 2.90
C GLU A 204 -16.84 8.11 2.38
N ILE A 205 -17.29 7.83 1.16
CA ILE A 205 -17.41 6.45 0.65
C ILE A 205 -16.06 5.71 0.59
N PRO A 206 -14.97 6.28 0.04
CA PRO A 206 -13.66 5.60 0.00
C PRO A 206 -13.15 5.17 1.38
N HIS A 207 -13.60 5.84 2.44
CA HIS A 207 -13.16 5.61 3.82
C HIS A 207 -14.08 4.68 4.62
N SER A 208 -15.24 4.30 4.06
CA SER A 208 -16.30 3.55 4.74
C SER A 208 -16.64 2.22 4.06
N VAL A 209 -15.75 1.77 3.16
CA VAL A 209 -15.89 0.54 2.38
C VAL A 209 -14.75 -0.42 2.66
N THR A 210 -15.05 -1.72 2.66
CA THR A 210 -14.09 -2.82 2.56
C THR A 210 -14.62 -3.89 1.60
N CYS A 211 -13.75 -4.73 1.05
CA CYS A 211 -14.11 -5.76 0.10
C CYS A 211 -13.38 -7.05 0.42
N TYR A 212 -14.06 -8.19 0.38
CA TYR A 212 -13.45 -9.50 0.55
C TYR A 212 -14.09 -10.53 -0.38
N VAL A 213 -13.31 -11.56 -0.73
CA VAL A 213 -13.76 -12.64 -1.61
C VAL A 213 -14.48 -13.71 -0.79
N GLU A 214 -15.75 -13.97 -1.12
CA GLU A 214 -16.56 -15.03 -0.51
C GLU A 214 -16.34 -16.37 -1.22
N ASN A 215 -16.20 -16.35 -2.54
CA ASN A 215 -15.94 -17.54 -3.34
C ASN A 215 -14.84 -17.28 -4.38
N PHE A 216 -13.97 -18.26 -4.58
CA PHE A 216 -12.91 -18.25 -5.58
C PHE A 216 -12.79 -19.68 -6.12
N GLU A 217 -13.25 -19.87 -7.35
CA GLU A 217 -13.20 -21.15 -8.05
C GLU A 217 -12.38 -20.96 -9.31
N GLU A 218 -11.30 -21.73 -9.41
CA GLU A 218 -10.40 -21.70 -10.54
C GLU A 218 -10.63 -22.90 -11.44
N TYR A 219 -10.88 -22.61 -12.72
CA TYR A 219 -10.98 -23.56 -13.82
C TYR A 219 -9.79 -23.33 -14.78
N ASP A 220 -9.72 -24.12 -15.85
CA ASP A 220 -8.60 -24.07 -16.80
C ASP A 220 -8.39 -22.65 -17.38
N ASP A 221 -9.42 -22.11 -18.05
CA ASP A 221 -9.36 -20.79 -18.73
C ASP A 221 -10.14 -19.68 -18.02
N LEU A 222 -10.83 -20.00 -16.92
CA LEU A 222 -11.78 -19.12 -16.24
C LEU A 222 -11.57 -19.17 -14.72
N VAL A 223 -11.68 -18.01 -14.07
CA VAL A 223 -11.79 -17.90 -12.63
C VAL A 223 -13.13 -17.27 -12.27
N HIS A 224 -13.92 -17.95 -11.45
CA HIS A 224 -15.15 -17.39 -10.87
C HIS A 224 -14.83 -16.79 -9.50
N ILE A 225 -15.10 -15.49 -9.35
CA ILE A 225 -14.82 -14.74 -8.14
C ILE A 225 -16.09 -14.06 -7.67
N GLN A 226 -16.46 -14.29 -6.41
CA GLN A 226 -17.55 -13.58 -5.73
C GLN A 226 -16.96 -12.64 -4.68
N VAL A 227 -17.23 -11.34 -4.81
CA VAL A 227 -16.74 -10.32 -3.88
C VAL A 227 -17.90 -9.69 -3.12
N LEU A 228 -17.79 -9.68 -1.78
CA LEU A 228 -18.66 -8.90 -0.92
C LEU A 228 -18.08 -7.51 -0.68
N ILE A 229 -18.85 -6.49 -1.01
CA ILE A 229 -18.59 -5.08 -0.71
C ILE A 229 -19.37 -4.73 0.56
N VAL A 230 -18.65 -4.37 1.63
CA VAL A 230 -19.24 -3.98 2.91
C VAL A 230 -19.17 -2.47 3.07
N VAL A 231 -20.29 -1.86 3.46
CA VAL A 231 -20.39 -0.43 3.78
C VAL A 231 -21.04 -0.16 5.14
N ASP A 232 -20.75 1.00 5.71
CA ASP A 232 -21.27 1.39 7.03
C ASP A 232 -22.76 1.77 7.07
N LYS A 233 -23.35 2.24 5.96
CA LYS A 233 -24.71 2.81 5.98
C LYS A 233 -25.47 2.49 4.69
N GLU A 234 -26.79 2.40 4.81
CA GLU A 234 -27.69 2.15 3.68
C GLU A 234 -27.61 3.24 2.61
N SER A 235 -27.36 4.50 2.99
CA SER A 235 -27.12 5.60 2.04
C SER A 235 -25.93 5.32 1.13
N LEU A 236 -24.84 4.78 1.67
CA LEU A 236 -23.63 4.44 0.91
C LEU A 236 -23.87 3.26 -0.03
N LYS A 237 -24.63 2.25 0.43
CA LYS A 237 -25.03 1.11 -0.42
C LYS A 237 -25.76 1.58 -1.67
N LYS A 238 -26.73 2.49 -1.53
CA LYS A 238 -27.46 3.08 -2.66
C LYS A 238 -26.52 3.79 -3.65
N ILE A 239 -25.49 4.48 -3.15
CA ILE A 239 -24.51 5.18 -4.00
C ILE A 239 -23.60 4.19 -4.75
N ILE A 240 -23.12 3.14 -4.07
CA ILE A 240 -22.29 2.10 -4.69
C ILE A 240 -23.05 1.34 -5.77
N ILE A 241 -24.33 1.01 -5.53
CA ILE A 241 -25.19 0.38 -6.53
C ILE A 241 -25.41 1.37 -7.69
N GLY A 242 -25.76 2.61 -7.37
CA GLY A 242 -26.08 3.65 -8.34
C GLY A 242 -27.41 3.40 -9.05
N LYS A 243 -27.85 4.37 -9.85
CA LYS A 243 -29.11 4.27 -10.60
C LYS A 243 -29.09 3.03 -11.51
N ASN A 244 -30.07 2.15 -11.36
CA ASN A 244 -30.20 0.88 -12.11
C ASN A 244 -28.96 -0.03 -12.04
N GLY A 245 -28.17 0.04 -10.96
CA GLY A 245 -26.95 -0.77 -10.82
C GLY A 245 -25.75 -0.31 -11.65
N ASN A 246 -25.84 0.86 -12.32
CA ASN A 246 -24.81 1.31 -13.25
C ASN A 246 -23.44 1.55 -12.58
N MET A 247 -23.41 2.02 -11.33
CA MET A 247 -22.15 2.26 -10.62
C MET A 247 -21.48 0.93 -10.28
N LEU A 248 -22.23 -0.01 -9.71
CA LEU A 248 -21.73 -1.35 -9.37
C LEU A 248 -21.25 -2.11 -10.62
N LYS A 249 -22.01 -2.02 -11.72
CA LYS A 249 -21.59 -2.58 -13.02
C LYS A 249 -20.26 -2.01 -13.48
N ARG A 250 -20.08 -0.69 -13.39
CA ARG A 250 -18.83 -0.01 -13.78
C ARG A 250 -17.66 -0.42 -12.89
N ILE A 251 -17.88 -0.52 -11.57
CA ILE A 251 -16.88 -1.04 -10.62
C ILE A 251 -16.46 -2.45 -11.03
N GLY A 252 -17.42 -3.35 -11.25
CA GLY A 252 -17.18 -4.73 -11.64
C GLY A 252 -16.40 -4.85 -12.95
N ILE A 253 -16.76 -4.09 -14.00
CA ILE A 253 -16.04 -4.11 -15.28
C ILE A 253 -14.57 -3.72 -15.10
N LEU A 254 -14.31 -2.63 -14.37
CA LEU A 254 -12.94 -2.14 -14.17
C LEU A 254 -12.11 -3.07 -13.28
N ALA A 255 -12.71 -3.64 -12.23
CA ALA A 255 -12.02 -4.57 -11.34
C ALA A 255 -11.72 -5.89 -12.07
N ARG A 256 -12.68 -6.42 -12.83
CA ARG A 256 -12.50 -7.64 -13.64
C ARG A 256 -11.34 -7.50 -14.62
N ASN A 257 -11.17 -6.35 -15.27
CA ASN A 257 -10.05 -6.14 -16.19
C ASN A 257 -8.68 -6.25 -15.46
N ASP A 258 -8.55 -5.63 -14.28
CA ASP A 258 -7.34 -5.76 -13.46
C ASP A 258 -7.11 -7.20 -13.00
N MET A 259 -8.18 -7.94 -12.66
CA MET A 259 -8.10 -9.35 -12.27
C MET A 259 -7.64 -10.24 -13.43
N GLU A 260 -8.17 -10.02 -14.64
CA GLU A 260 -7.78 -10.77 -15.85
C GLU A 260 -6.30 -10.53 -16.20
N GLU A 261 -5.83 -9.28 -16.09
CA GLU A 261 -4.42 -8.94 -16.29
C GLU A 261 -3.52 -9.60 -15.23
N PHE A 262 -3.93 -9.57 -13.97
CA PHE A 262 -3.17 -10.15 -12.86
C PHE A 262 -3.10 -11.68 -12.90
N LEU A 263 -4.22 -12.34 -13.21
CA LEU A 263 -4.34 -13.80 -13.21
C LEU A 263 -3.92 -14.44 -14.55
N GLY A 264 -3.89 -13.67 -15.64
CA GLY A 264 -3.66 -14.21 -16.98
C GLY A 264 -4.80 -15.10 -17.51
N LYS A 265 -5.97 -15.07 -16.87
CA LYS A 265 -7.17 -15.89 -17.19
C LYS A 265 -8.40 -15.03 -17.37
N LYS A 266 -9.45 -15.57 -18.00
CA LYS A 266 -10.76 -14.89 -17.98
C LYS A 266 -11.34 -14.91 -16.57
N VAL A 267 -12.08 -13.86 -16.23
CA VAL A 267 -12.68 -13.73 -14.90
C VAL A 267 -14.19 -13.53 -15.03
N PHE A 268 -14.96 -14.38 -14.36
CA PHE A 268 -16.38 -14.14 -14.08
C PHE A 268 -16.50 -13.55 -12.68
N LEU A 269 -16.74 -12.24 -12.61
CA LEU A 269 -16.81 -11.48 -11.35
C LEU A 269 -18.26 -11.20 -10.96
N GLU A 270 -18.66 -11.68 -9.79
CA GLU A 270 -19.92 -11.32 -9.12
C GLU A 270 -19.63 -10.41 -7.93
N THR A 271 -20.46 -9.38 -7.74
CA THR A 271 -20.30 -8.41 -6.64
C THR A 271 -21.62 -8.23 -5.89
N HIS A 272 -21.55 -8.30 -4.56
CA HIS A 272 -22.69 -8.10 -3.67
C HIS A 272 -22.42 -6.95 -2.70
N VAL A 273 -23.43 -6.14 -2.36
CA VAL A 273 -23.27 -5.02 -1.43
C VAL A 273 -24.08 -5.26 -0.15
N LYS A 274 -23.39 -5.34 0.98
CA LYS A 274 -23.96 -5.54 2.32
C LYS A 274 -23.68 -4.34 3.22
N VAL A 275 -24.64 -4.00 4.06
CA VAL A 275 -24.47 -2.98 5.10
C VAL A 275 -24.11 -3.65 6.41
N ILE A 276 -23.00 -3.22 7.01
CA ILE A 276 -22.62 -3.56 8.38
C ILE A 276 -22.39 -2.24 9.10
N GLU A 277 -23.32 -1.85 9.96
CA GLU A 277 -23.29 -0.54 10.60
C GLU A 277 -22.06 -0.34 11.47
N ASN A 278 -21.34 0.77 11.22
CA ASN A 278 -20.16 1.21 11.96
C ASN A 278 -19.11 0.10 12.13
N TRP A 279 -18.83 -0.66 11.06
CA TRP A 279 -17.89 -1.80 11.16
C TRP A 279 -16.48 -1.34 11.54
N ARG A 280 -16.10 -0.10 11.16
CA ARG A 280 -14.79 0.51 11.44
C ARG A 280 -14.50 0.75 12.93
N ASP A 281 -15.55 0.81 13.74
CA ASP A 281 -15.46 1.02 15.20
C ASP A 281 -15.64 -0.28 15.99
N LYS A 282 -15.93 -1.39 15.30
CA LYS A 282 -16.25 -2.69 15.91
C LYS A 282 -15.08 -3.66 15.71
N GLU A 283 -14.35 -3.90 16.79
CA GLU A 283 -13.18 -4.79 16.83
C GLU A 283 -13.43 -6.16 16.21
N LYS A 284 -14.59 -6.77 16.50
CA LYS A 284 -15.02 -8.05 15.88
C LYS A 284 -14.86 -8.03 14.35
N TYR A 285 -15.36 -6.98 13.70
CA TYR A 285 -15.28 -6.87 12.24
C TYR A 285 -13.86 -6.54 11.77
N LEU A 286 -13.09 -5.75 12.52
CA LEU A 286 -11.69 -5.50 12.17
C LEU A 286 -10.87 -6.81 12.15
N ILE A 287 -11.14 -7.72 13.08
CA ILE A 287 -10.52 -9.06 13.13
C ILE A 287 -11.03 -9.94 11.98
N GLU A 288 -12.35 -10.06 11.82
CA GLU A 288 -12.95 -10.88 10.75
C GLU A 288 -12.53 -10.43 9.35
N LEU A 289 -12.22 -9.13 9.18
CA LEU A 289 -11.78 -8.54 7.92
C LEU A 289 -10.25 -8.58 7.74
N GLY A 290 -9.50 -9.20 8.66
CA GLY A 290 -8.05 -9.31 8.59
C GLY A 290 -7.29 -7.99 8.76
N ILE A 291 -7.96 -6.93 9.22
CA ILE A 291 -7.38 -5.59 9.41
C ILE A 291 -6.68 -5.50 10.76
N ASP A 292 -7.22 -6.15 11.78
CA ASP A 292 -6.61 -6.31 13.09
C ASP A 292 -6.31 -7.79 13.30
N SER A 293 -5.11 -8.09 13.76
CA SER A 293 -4.73 -9.42 14.22
C SER A 293 -4.66 -9.29 15.73
N LYS A 294 -5.30 -10.19 16.49
CA LYS A 294 -4.86 -10.34 17.88
C LYS A 294 -3.40 -10.72 17.81
N ASP A 295 -2.55 -9.89 18.40
CA ASP A 295 -1.21 -10.31 18.79
C ASP A 295 -1.44 -11.53 19.72
N GLU A 296 -1.22 -12.74 19.21
CA GLU A 296 -0.86 -13.89 20.04
C GLU A 296 0.66 -13.92 20.18
#